data_AF-A0A4R4ZX11-F1
#
_entry.id   AF-A0A4R4ZX11-F1
#
_cell.length_a   1.000
_cell.length_b   1.000
_cell.length_c   1.000
_cell.angle_alpha   90.00
_cell.angle_beta   90.00
_cell.angle_gamma   90.00
#
_symmetry.space_group_name_H-M   'P 1'
#
loop_
_entity.id
_entity.type
_entity.pdbx_description
1 polymer ?
#
loop_
_entity_poly.entity_id
_entity_poly.type
_entity_poly.pdbx_seq_one_letter_code
_entity_poly.pdbx_strand_id
1 'polypeptide(L)'
;MRKLMQATLGASALALAMYGAPAANAAVPPAPGGGQPIIGGRNATETYSWMVAMSNGCGGSLVAPQWIVTATHCGSASSGRIGSTAKSSGGEVRQIDRRVNRPGTDLTLMHLSSPSTLAPVKMAQSNPAPNTPVRLLGFGCMSWPSCRNATTLQEIDLTILPSGNCRAGGGTANDVCVSGDRTHSACHGDSGGPAVTGTRGDWTLVGETHGPGDNRGECATTTLYTGIAPYLSWINQQIGS
;
A
#
# COMPACT_ATOMS: atom_id res chain seq x y z
N MET A 1 -91.12 -20.68 30.28
CA MET A 1 -91.13 -21.60 31.43
C MET A 1 -89.98 -22.59 31.27
N ARG A 2 -89.24 -22.83 32.36
CA ARG A 2 -88.32 -23.96 32.59
C ARG A 2 -87.06 -24.07 31.71
N LYS A 3 -85.95 -23.64 32.35
CA LYS A 3 -84.56 -24.08 32.19
C LYS A 3 -84.47 -25.60 32.01
N LEU A 4 -83.47 -26.11 31.27
CA LEU A 4 -82.61 -27.21 31.76
C LEU A 4 -81.32 -27.38 30.92
N MET A 5 -80.21 -27.32 31.66
CA MET A 5 -78.95 -28.08 31.52
C MET A 5 -78.12 -27.98 30.22
N GLN A 6 -77.09 -27.13 30.31
CA GLN A 6 -75.84 -27.28 29.57
C GLN A 6 -74.94 -28.31 30.29
N ALA A 7 -74.43 -29.29 29.55
CA ALA A 7 -73.25 -30.06 29.93
C ALA A 7 -72.13 -29.69 28.95
N THR A 8 -71.14 -28.95 29.42
CA THR A 8 -69.97 -28.54 28.65
C THR A 8 -68.93 -29.66 28.68
N LEU A 9 -68.64 -30.23 27.50
CA LEU A 9 -67.48 -31.10 27.28
C LEU A 9 -66.21 -30.24 27.29
N GLY A 10 -65.35 -30.45 28.29
CA GLY A 10 -64.02 -29.86 28.33
C GLY A 10 -63.10 -30.49 27.28
N ALA A 11 -62.71 -29.71 26.28
CA ALA A 11 -61.64 -30.08 25.37
C ALA A 11 -60.32 -29.48 25.90
N SER A 12 -59.43 -30.35 26.37
CA SER A 12 -58.06 -30.00 26.76
C SER A 12 -57.25 -29.62 25.52
N ALA A 13 -56.99 -28.33 25.32
CA ALA A 13 -56.03 -27.86 24.33
C ALA A 13 -54.62 -27.86 24.95
N LEU A 14 -53.77 -28.81 24.54
CA LEU A 14 -52.33 -28.73 24.78
C LEU A 14 -51.76 -27.54 23.99
N ALA A 15 -51.41 -26.47 24.69
CA ALA A 15 -50.61 -25.39 24.13
C ALA A 15 -49.15 -25.83 24.08
N LEU A 16 -48.65 -26.22 22.90
CA LEU A 16 -47.21 -26.34 22.66
C LEU A 16 -46.59 -24.94 22.62
N ALA A 17 -45.87 -24.58 23.67
CA ALA A 17 -44.99 -23.41 23.67
C ALA A 17 -43.79 -23.69 22.74
N MET A 18 -43.85 -23.15 21.52
CA MET A 18 -42.70 -23.11 20.61
C MET A 18 -41.71 -22.07 21.13
N TYR A 19 -40.70 -22.52 21.87
CA TYR A 19 -39.51 -21.72 22.16
C TYR A 19 -38.71 -21.60 20.85
N GLY A 20 -38.87 -20.47 20.16
CA GLY A 20 -37.98 -20.10 19.06
C GLY A 20 -36.58 -19.85 19.62
N ALA A 21 -35.62 -20.70 19.25
CA ALA A 21 -34.21 -20.45 19.51
C ALA A 21 -33.81 -19.15 18.79
N PRO A 22 -33.00 -18.27 19.41
CA PRO A 22 -32.44 -17.14 18.69
C PRO A 22 -31.58 -17.68 17.54
N ALA A 23 -31.87 -17.24 16.33
CA ALA A 23 -31.03 -17.52 15.17
C ALA A 23 -29.63 -16.99 15.49
N ALA A 24 -28.69 -17.90 15.72
CA ALA A 24 -27.28 -17.55 15.75
C ALA A 24 -26.95 -16.93 14.40
N ASN A 25 -26.61 -15.64 14.39
CA ASN A 25 -25.99 -15.02 13.23
C ASN A 25 -24.70 -15.81 12.94
N ALA A 26 -24.77 -16.73 11.99
CA ALA A 26 -23.58 -17.37 11.45
C ALA A 26 -22.68 -16.24 10.94
N ALA A 27 -21.51 -16.09 11.58
CA ALA A 27 -20.48 -15.22 11.07
C ALA A 27 -20.18 -15.65 9.62
N VAL A 28 -20.36 -14.74 8.67
CA VAL A 28 -19.99 -14.96 7.28
C VAL A 28 -18.49 -15.24 7.28
N PRO A 29 -18.03 -16.42 6.83
CA PRO A 29 -16.59 -16.67 6.70
C PRO A 29 -16.02 -15.62 5.74
N PRO A 30 -14.84 -15.04 6.02
CA PRO A 30 -14.21 -14.14 5.07
C PRO A 30 -14.10 -14.84 3.72
N ALA A 31 -14.58 -14.18 2.67
CA ALA A 31 -14.54 -14.72 1.31
C ALA A 31 -13.09 -15.17 0.99
N PRO A 32 -12.90 -16.31 0.33
CA PRO A 32 -11.57 -16.77 -0.05
C PRO A 32 -10.91 -15.70 -0.92
N GLY A 33 -9.81 -15.14 -0.42
CA GLY A 33 -9.04 -14.06 -1.06
C GLY A 33 -8.48 -14.51 -2.41
N GLY A 34 -9.22 -14.21 -3.47
CA GLY A 34 -8.82 -14.45 -4.85
C GLY A 34 -8.12 -13.23 -5.46
N GLY A 35 -6.83 -13.37 -5.75
CA GLY A 35 -6.02 -12.47 -6.57
C GLY A 35 -4.69 -12.15 -5.91
N GLN A 36 -3.57 -12.42 -6.60
CA GLN A 36 -2.20 -12.04 -6.15
C GLN A 36 -1.67 -10.80 -6.93
N PRO A 37 -1.75 -9.59 -6.36
CA PRO A 37 -1.37 -8.30 -6.97
C PRO A 37 -0.32 -7.43 -6.20
N ILE A 38 0.45 -6.56 -6.90
CA ILE A 38 1.95 -6.64 -6.87
C ILE A 38 2.33 -8.10 -7.21
N ILE A 39 3.42 -8.37 -7.94
CA ILE A 39 3.66 -9.78 -8.30
C ILE A 39 3.72 -10.59 -6.99
N GLY A 40 2.74 -11.50 -6.78
CA GLY A 40 2.58 -12.28 -5.55
C GLY A 40 2.00 -11.59 -4.31
N GLY A 41 1.43 -10.38 -4.42
CA GLY A 41 0.87 -9.67 -3.25
C GLY A 41 -0.65 -9.84 -3.09
N ARG A 42 -1.34 -8.86 -2.50
CA ARG A 42 -2.79 -8.84 -2.25
C ARG A 42 -3.36 -7.43 -2.33
N ASN A 43 -4.67 -7.32 -2.52
CA ASN A 43 -5.37 -6.03 -2.34
C ASN A 43 -5.01 -5.44 -0.99
N ALA A 44 -4.70 -4.14 -0.99
CA ALA A 44 -4.41 -3.38 0.20
C ALA A 44 -5.50 -3.59 1.25
N THR A 45 -5.08 -3.94 2.47
CA THR A 45 -6.01 -4.26 3.55
C THR A 45 -6.49 -3.01 4.30
N GLU A 46 -5.90 -1.85 4.00
CA GLU A 46 -6.23 -0.53 4.52
C GLU A 46 -6.02 0.56 3.46
N THR A 47 -6.55 1.75 3.77
CA THR A 47 -6.17 2.97 3.08
C THR A 47 -4.92 3.55 3.74
N TYR A 48 -3.87 3.76 2.96
CA TYR A 48 -2.65 4.43 3.39
C TYR A 48 -2.76 5.91 3.04
N SER A 49 -2.96 6.78 4.04
CA SER A 49 -3.24 8.22 3.84
C SER A 49 -2.17 8.97 3.05
N TRP A 50 -0.96 8.42 2.99
CA TRP A 50 0.22 8.99 2.36
C TRP A 50 0.60 8.31 1.04
N MET A 51 -0.06 7.20 0.66
CA MET A 51 0.21 6.55 -0.63
C MET A 51 -0.27 7.43 -1.78
N VAL A 52 0.57 7.63 -2.78
CA VAL A 52 0.27 8.46 -3.95
C VAL A 52 0.28 7.63 -5.23
N ALA A 53 -0.80 7.72 -6.01
CA ALA A 53 -0.83 7.30 -7.41
C ALA A 53 -0.63 8.52 -8.31
N MET A 54 0.43 8.53 -9.13
CA MET A 54 0.76 9.67 -9.98
C MET A 54 0.15 9.55 -11.38
N SER A 55 -0.08 10.70 -12.03
CA SER A 55 -0.75 10.77 -13.33
C SER A 55 -0.01 10.07 -14.48
N ASN A 56 1.30 9.85 -14.35
CA ASN A 56 2.11 9.11 -15.30
C ASN A 56 2.19 7.60 -14.99
N GLY A 57 1.49 7.13 -13.96
CA GLY A 57 1.45 5.71 -13.58
C GLY A 57 2.46 5.29 -12.52
N CYS A 58 3.38 6.16 -12.08
CA CYS A 58 4.26 5.91 -10.94
C CYS A 58 3.53 6.00 -9.58
N GLY A 59 4.19 5.52 -8.54
CA GLY A 59 3.85 5.72 -7.14
C GLY A 59 4.61 6.88 -6.48
N GLY A 60 4.23 7.21 -5.26
CA GLY A 60 4.89 8.21 -4.42
C GLY A 60 4.41 8.14 -2.98
N SER A 61 5.06 8.91 -2.10
CA SER A 61 4.71 9.02 -0.68
C SER A 61 4.58 10.46 -0.25
N LEU A 62 3.44 10.84 0.35
CA LEU A 62 3.29 12.13 1.02
C LEU A 62 4.14 12.14 2.30
N VAL A 63 5.16 12.99 2.36
CA VAL A 63 6.08 13.13 3.50
C VAL A 63 5.90 14.44 4.28
N ALA A 64 5.23 15.42 3.66
CA ALA A 64 4.71 16.62 4.31
C ALA A 64 3.46 17.10 3.55
N PRO A 65 2.62 18.01 4.10
CA PRO A 65 1.35 18.38 3.48
C PRO A 65 1.43 18.80 2.01
N GLN A 66 2.54 19.37 1.56
CA GLN A 66 2.77 19.77 0.18
C GLN A 66 3.93 19.04 -0.50
N TRP A 67 4.40 17.92 0.03
CA TRP A 67 5.61 17.26 -0.48
C TRP A 67 5.44 15.77 -0.63
N ILE A 68 5.74 15.30 -1.84
CA ILE A 68 5.79 13.89 -2.21
C ILE A 68 7.25 13.49 -2.42
N VAL A 69 7.67 12.37 -1.84
CA VAL A 69 8.87 11.62 -2.23
C VAL A 69 8.52 10.62 -3.32
N THR A 70 9.31 10.57 -4.39
CA THR A 70 9.19 9.64 -5.52
C THR A 70 10.53 9.53 -6.26
N ALA A 71 10.55 8.78 -7.36
CA ALA A 71 11.72 8.63 -8.22
C ALA A 71 11.90 9.81 -9.19
N THR A 72 13.14 10.12 -9.59
CA THR A 72 13.49 11.18 -10.53
C THR A 72 12.97 10.86 -11.92
N HIS A 73 13.06 9.60 -12.33
CA HIS A 73 12.53 9.15 -13.62
C HIS A 73 10.99 9.28 -13.71
N CYS A 74 10.28 9.44 -12.59
CA CYS A 74 8.84 9.74 -12.56
C CYS A 74 8.54 11.23 -12.77
N GLY A 75 9.53 12.07 -13.08
CA GLY A 75 9.43 13.53 -13.21
C GLY A 75 8.37 14.07 -14.17
N SER A 76 7.79 13.26 -15.05
CA SER A 76 6.71 13.67 -15.96
C SER A 76 5.33 13.77 -15.30
N ALA A 77 5.16 13.31 -14.06
CA ALA A 77 3.89 13.38 -13.34
C ALA A 77 3.42 14.83 -13.14
N SER A 78 2.18 15.14 -13.55
CA SER A 78 1.56 16.46 -13.40
C SER A 78 0.66 16.58 -12.16
N SER A 79 0.19 15.45 -11.63
CA SER A 79 -0.63 15.39 -10.41
C SER A 79 -0.45 14.07 -9.68
N GLY A 80 -0.82 14.06 -8.40
CA GLY A 80 -0.88 12.87 -7.56
C GLY A 80 -2.26 12.73 -6.91
N ARG A 81 -2.80 11.50 -6.90
CA ARG A 81 -3.95 11.10 -6.08
C ARG A 81 -3.42 10.47 -4.78
N ILE A 82 -3.79 11.05 -3.66
CA ILE A 82 -3.26 10.75 -2.33
C ILE A 82 -4.33 10.03 -1.52
N GLY A 83 -3.97 8.96 -0.81
CA GLY A 83 -4.82 8.32 0.18
C GLY A 83 -6.04 7.59 -0.37
N SER A 84 -5.88 6.87 -1.48
CA SER A 84 -6.92 6.03 -2.04
C SER A 84 -6.41 4.62 -2.34
N THR A 85 -7.26 3.62 -2.10
CA THR A 85 -7.03 2.26 -2.60
C THR A 85 -7.49 2.10 -4.05
N ALA A 86 -8.26 3.02 -4.62
CA ALA A 86 -8.61 2.99 -6.04
C ALA A 86 -7.68 3.91 -6.84
N LYS A 87 -7.09 3.39 -7.93
CA LYS A 87 -6.12 4.14 -8.75
C LYS A 87 -6.72 5.42 -9.35
N SER A 88 -7.98 5.36 -9.76
CA SER A 88 -8.65 6.41 -10.53
C SER A 88 -9.79 7.15 -9.81
N SER A 89 -10.10 6.80 -8.56
CA SER A 89 -11.18 7.42 -7.77
C SER A 89 -10.82 7.50 -6.28
N GLY A 90 -11.58 8.29 -5.50
CA GLY A 90 -11.34 8.48 -4.05
C GLY A 90 -10.07 9.29 -3.72
N GLY A 91 -9.84 9.56 -2.44
CA GLY A 91 -8.67 10.33 -1.99
C GLY A 91 -8.64 11.78 -2.49
N GLU A 92 -7.49 12.43 -2.30
CA GLU A 92 -7.26 13.82 -2.70
C GLU A 92 -6.42 13.91 -3.96
N VAL A 93 -6.82 14.71 -4.95
CA VAL A 93 -5.97 15.01 -6.11
C VAL A 93 -5.33 16.38 -5.93
N ARG A 94 -4.01 16.47 -6.15
CA ARG A 94 -3.24 17.72 -6.09
C ARG A 94 -2.34 17.84 -7.32
N GLN A 95 -2.23 19.06 -7.87
CA GLN A 95 -1.31 19.34 -8.98
C GLN A 95 0.11 19.51 -8.45
N ILE A 96 1.08 19.05 -9.24
CA ILE A 96 2.51 19.18 -8.98
C ILE A 96 3.03 20.41 -9.71
N ASP A 97 3.55 21.38 -8.96
CA ASP A 97 4.00 22.67 -9.49
C ASP A 97 5.53 22.82 -9.52
N ARG A 98 6.25 22.06 -8.69
CA ARG A 98 7.72 22.10 -8.61
C ARG A 98 8.29 20.72 -8.31
N ARG A 99 9.49 20.48 -8.85
CA ARG A 99 10.25 19.23 -8.69
C ARG A 99 11.67 19.58 -8.27
N VAL A 100 12.17 18.91 -7.24
CA VAL A 100 13.52 19.09 -6.70
C VAL A 100 14.20 17.74 -6.69
N ASN A 101 15.06 17.51 -7.68
CA ASN A 101 15.81 16.26 -7.80
C ASN A 101 17.01 16.30 -6.86
N ARG A 102 17.33 15.18 -6.21
CA ARG A 102 18.56 15.02 -5.46
C ARG A 102 19.69 14.60 -6.42
N PRO A 103 20.70 15.45 -6.66
CA PRO A 103 21.77 15.11 -7.60
C PRO A 103 22.51 13.82 -7.23
N GLY A 104 22.80 13.00 -8.24
CA GLY A 104 23.52 11.73 -8.08
C GLY A 104 22.68 10.57 -7.54
N THR A 105 21.36 10.74 -7.47
CA THR A 105 20.42 9.70 -7.01
C THR A 105 19.20 9.68 -7.93
N ASP A 106 18.35 8.67 -7.80
CA ASP A 106 17.02 8.67 -8.41
C ASP A 106 15.95 9.25 -7.47
N LEU A 107 16.31 9.94 -6.39
CA LEU A 107 15.35 10.54 -5.47
C LEU A 107 14.89 11.94 -5.93
N THR A 108 13.57 12.17 -5.94
CA THR A 108 12.96 13.48 -6.20
C THR A 108 11.90 13.84 -5.17
N LEU A 109 11.88 15.11 -4.79
CA LEU A 109 10.76 15.73 -4.11
C LEU A 109 9.87 16.46 -5.11
N MET A 110 8.57 16.20 -5.04
CA MET A 110 7.56 16.93 -5.81
C MET A 110 6.71 17.77 -4.87
N HIS A 111 6.65 19.06 -5.16
CA HIS A 111 5.83 20.01 -4.41
C HIS A 111 4.41 20.05 -4.98
N LEU A 112 3.44 20.13 -4.08
CA LEU A 112 2.03 20.23 -4.41
C LEU A 112 1.60 21.70 -4.41
N SER A 113 0.87 22.11 -5.44
CA SER A 113 0.25 23.45 -5.58
C SER A 113 -0.67 23.84 -4.42
N SER A 114 -1.22 22.87 -3.68
CA SER A 114 -1.98 23.11 -2.46
C SER A 114 -1.79 21.95 -1.46
N PRO A 115 -1.87 22.22 -0.15
CA PRO A 115 -1.68 21.19 0.87
C PRO A 115 -2.73 20.09 0.80
N SER A 116 -2.28 18.86 1.04
CA SER A 116 -3.13 17.73 1.37
C SER A 116 -3.63 17.86 2.81
N THR A 117 -4.85 17.42 3.06
CA THR A 117 -5.41 17.30 4.42
C THR A 117 -5.08 15.95 5.06
N LEU A 118 -4.50 15.03 4.30
CA LEU A 118 -4.18 13.68 4.72
C LEU A 118 -2.84 13.63 5.48
N ALA A 119 -2.75 12.69 6.42
CA ALA A 119 -1.56 12.51 7.24
C ALA A 119 -0.37 11.99 6.40
N PRO A 120 0.79 12.69 6.40
CA PRO A 120 2.02 12.20 5.81
C PRO A 120 2.59 10.97 6.54
N VAL A 121 3.46 10.21 5.86
CA VAL A 121 4.18 9.07 6.45
C VAL A 121 5.37 9.52 7.30
N LYS A 122 5.69 8.79 8.36
CA LYS A 122 6.95 8.97 9.09
C LYS A 122 8.13 8.57 8.19
N MET A 123 9.26 9.24 8.32
CA MET A 123 10.48 8.89 7.58
C MET A 123 11.50 8.23 8.49
N ALA A 124 12.13 7.16 8.01
CA ALA A 124 13.14 6.42 8.74
C ALA A 124 14.38 7.28 9.02
N GLN A 125 14.92 7.17 10.24
CA GLN A 125 16.16 7.84 10.66
C GLN A 125 17.42 7.03 10.30
N SER A 126 17.26 5.74 10.01
CA SER A 126 18.31 4.83 9.58
C SER A 126 17.73 3.81 8.61
N ASN A 127 18.54 3.30 7.68
CA ASN A 127 18.12 2.16 6.87
C ASN A 127 17.85 0.94 7.77
N PRO A 128 16.78 0.17 7.52
CA PRO A 128 16.44 -0.99 8.33
C PRO A 128 17.52 -2.08 8.23
N ALA A 129 17.69 -2.85 9.31
CA ALA A 129 18.64 -3.96 9.34
C ALA A 129 18.16 -5.13 8.44
N PRO A 130 19.06 -6.00 7.96
CA PRO A 130 18.66 -7.23 7.29
C PRO A 130 17.68 -8.07 8.12
N ASN A 131 16.79 -8.79 7.42
CA ASN A 131 15.67 -9.57 7.96
C ASN A 131 14.54 -8.75 8.60
N THR A 132 14.62 -7.42 8.60
CA THR A 132 13.48 -6.57 9.00
C THR A 132 12.30 -6.82 8.04
N PRO A 133 11.08 -7.06 8.54
CA PRO A 133 9.89 -7.12 7.69
C PRO A 133 9.64 -5.78 7.00
N VAL A 134 9.34 -5.82 5.70
CA VAL A 134 9.04 -4.63 4.90
C VAL A 134 7.79 -4.89 4.08
N ARG A 135 6.96 -3.86 3.91
CA ARG A 135 5.80 -3.86 3.03
C ARG A 135 6.04 -2.96 1.85
N LEU A 136 5.75 -3.47 0.66
CA LEU A 136 5.75 -2.68 -0.58
C LEU A 136 4.31 -2.35 -0.95
N LEU A 137 4.06 -1.15 -1.46
CA LEU A 137 2.75 -0.73 -1.95
C LEU A 137 2.83 -0.19 -3.37
N GLY A 138 1.81 -0.45 -4.18
CA GLY A 138 1.89 -0.11 -5.59
C GLY A 138 0.64 -0.38 -6.41
N PHE A 139 0.65 0.21 -7.61
CA PHE A 139 -0.39 0.06 -8.63
C PHE A 139 0.19 -0.48 -9.96
N GLY A 140 1.40 -1.03 -9.91
CA GLY A 140 2.12 -1.59 -11.04
C GLY A 140 1.62 -2.97 -11.46
N CYS A 141 2.49 -3.68 -12.17
CA CYS A 141 2.21 -5.02 -12.69
C CYS A 141 1.93 -6.02 -11.57
N MET A 142 0.82 -6.74 -11.71
CA MET A 142 0.45 -7.84 -10.81
C MET A 142 1.03 -9.20 -11.25
N SER A 143 1.63 -9.27 -12.44
CA SER A 143 2.20 -10.48 -13.03
C SER A 143 3.25 -10.15 -14.08
N TRP A 144 4.17 -11.09 -14.34
CA TRP A 144 5.19 -11.00 -15.40
C TRP A 144 5.37 -12.36 -16.10
N PRO A 145 5.57 -12.43 -17.43
CA PRO A 145 5.74 -11.33 -18.40
C PRO A 145 4.43 -10.66 -18.84
N SER A 146 3.28 -11.29 -18.59
CA SER A 146 1.97 -10.74 -18.96
C SER A 146 1.52 -9.68 -17.96
N CYS A 147 2.07 -8.46 -18.07
CA CYS A 147 1.75 -7.38 -17.15
C CYS A 147 0.30 -6.91 -17.27
N ARG A 148 -0.40 -6.91 -16.15
CA ARG A 148 -1.65 -6.19 -15.95
C ARG A 148 -1.48 -5.26 -14.75
N ASN A 149 -1.65 -3.96 -14.99
CA ASN A 149 -1.59 -2.97 -13.93
C ASN A 149 -2.81 -3.08 -13.01
N ALA A 150 -2.58 -2.87 -11.72
CA ALA A 150 -3.62 -2.91 -10.72
C ALA A 150 -4.53 -1.66 -10.80
N THR A 151 -5.84 -1.85 -10.65
CA THR A 151 -6.82 -0.76 -10.48
C THR A 151 -7.11 -0.47 -9.00
N THR A 152 -6.85 -1.46 -8.15
CA THR A 152 -6.87 -1.37 -6.70
C THR A 152 -5.42 -1.36 -6.19
N LEU A 153 -5.15 -0.66 -5.09
CA LEU A 153 -3.84 -0.61 -4.45
C LEU A 153 -3.48 -2.00 -3.95
N GLN A 154 -2.20 -2.32 -4.08
CA GLN A 154 -1.67 -3.62 -3.75
C GLN A 154 -0.62 -3.53 -2.67
N GLU A 155 -0.51 -4.59 -1.88
CA GLU A 155 0.47 -4.75 -0.83
C GLU A 155 1.13 -6.13 -0.88
N ILE A 156 2.44 -6.18 -0.62
CA ILE A 156 3.18 -7.42 -0.41
C ILE A 156 4.12 -7.25 0.77
N ASP A 157 4.27 -8.30 1.58
CA ASP A 157 5.17 -8.34 2.73
C ASP A 157 6.40 -9.17 2.35
N LEU A 158 7.58 -8.57 2.46
CA LEU A 158 8.89 -9.13 2.13
C LEU A 158 9.87 -8.82 3.27
N THR A 159 11.16 -9.00 3.03
CA THR A 159 12.22 -8.77 4.02
C THR A 159 13.34 -7.92 3.46
N ILE A 160 13.98 -7.14 4.33
CA ILE A 160 15.19 -6.42 3.99
C ILE A 160 16.36 -7.40 3.84
N LEU A 161 17.11 -7.25 2.76
CA LEU A 161 18.36 -7.97 2.52
C LEU A 161 19.56 -7.11 2.92
N PRO A 162 20.74 -7.73 3.15
CA PRO A 162 21.99 -6.97 3.16
C PRO A 162 22.13 -6.14 1.88
N SER A 163 22.52 -4.86 1.99
CA SER A 163 22.64 -3.95 0.85
C SER A 163 23.55 -4.49 -0.26
N GLY A 164 24.55 -5.30 0.09
CA GLY A 164 25.42 -6.00 -0.83
C GLY A 164 24.70 -6.89 -1.85
N ASN A 165 23.52 -7.41 -1.52
CA ASN A 165 22.77 -8.33 -2.39
C ASN A 165 22.19 -7.62 -3.62
N CYS A 166 21.98 -6.31 -3.54
CA CYS A 166 21.45 -5.49 -4.63
C CYS A 166 22.55 -4.85 -5.50
N ARG A 167 23.84 -5.12 -5.24
CA ARG A 167 24.95 -4.52 -6.01
C ARG A 167 24.91 -4.84 -7.50
N ALA A 168 24.40 -6.01 -7.88
CA ALA A 168 24.33 -6.43 -9.28
C ALA A 168 23.43 -5.54 -10.14
N GLY A 169 22.36 -4.96 -9.58
CA GLY A 169 21.53 -3.93 -10.23
C GLY A 169 21.90 -2.51 -9.86
N GLY A 170 23.11 -2.27 -9.37
CA GLY A 170 23.62 -0.93 -9.09
C GLY A 170 23.38 -0.42 -7.67
N GLY A 171 22.99 -1.30 -6.74
CA GLY A 171 22.69 -0.92 -5.37
C GLY A 171 23.94 -0.49 -4.59
N THR A 172 23.80 0.56 -3.82
CA THR A 172 24.83 1.14 -2.96
C THR A 172 24.54 0.87 -1.48
N ALA A 173 25.43 1.31 -0.59
CA ALA A 173 25.20 1.23 0.85
C ALA A 173 24.06 2.13 1.33
N ASN A 174 23.66 3.14 0.53
CA ASN A 174 22.55 4.04 0.85
C ASN A 174 21.19 3.46 0.46
N ASP A 175 21.16 2.43 -0.38
CA ASP A 175 19.93 1.84 -0.87
C ASP A 175 19.39 0.79 0.10
N VAL A 176 18.07 0.63 0.07
CA VAL A 176 17.36 -0.42 0.77
C VAL A 176 17.15 -1.58 -0.21
N CYS A 177 17.79 -2.70 0.07
CA CYS A 177 17.66 -3.91 -0.72
C CYS A 177 16.52 -4.75 -0.16
N VAL A 178 15.52 -5.05 -0.99
CA VAL A 178 14.35 -5.85 -0.59
C VAL A 178 14.40 -7.21 -1.27
N SER A 179 14.09 -8.26 -0.51
CA SER A 179 13.97 -9.62 -1.03
C SER A 179 12.86 -9.74 -2.05
N GLY A 180 12.90 -10.79 -2.85
CA GLY A 180 11.86 -11.08 -3.82
C GLY A 180 12.17 -12.36 -4.58
N ASP A 181 11.30 -12.67 -5.53
CA ASP A 181 11.52 -13.68 -6.54
C ASP A 181 10.69 -13.34 -7.79
N ARG A 182 10.68 -14.24 -8.78
CA ARG A 182 9.94 -14.06 -10.04
C ARG A 182 8.42 -13.95 -9.85
N THR A 183 7.92 -14.40 -8.72
CA THR A 183 6.52 -14.40 -8.32
C THR A 183 6.22 -13.46 -7.17
N HIS A 184 7.22 -12.81 -6.56
CA HIS A 184 7.10 -11.90 -5.41
C HIS A 184 8.02 -10.70 -5.59
N SER A 185 7.56 -9.62 -6.24
CA SER A 185 8.40 -8.44 -6.50
C SER A 185 7.62 -7.21 -6.89
N ALA A 186 8.20 -6.03 -6.62
CA ALA A 186 7.78 -4.80 -7.29
C ALA A 186 8.19 -4.85 -8.77
N CYS A 187 7.40 -4.24 -9.63
CA CYS A 187 7.71 -4.17 -11.05
C CYS A 187 7.22 -2.87 -11.70
N HIS A 188 7.12 -2.84 -13.03
CA HIS A 188 6.74 -1.67 -13.80
C HIS A 188 5.44 -1.06 -13.26
N GLY A 189 5.45 0.26 -13.03
CA GLY A 189 4.36 1.00 -12.42
C GLY A 189 4.42 1.10 -10.88
N ASP A 190 5.33 0.38 -10.22
CA ASP A 190 5.62 0.57 -8.78
C ASP A 190 6.75 1.57 -8.53
N SER A 191 7.40 2.05 -9.61
CA SER A 191 8.39 3.12 -9.62
C SER A 191 7.97 4.33 -8.78
N GLY A 192 8.85 4.83 -7.92
CA GLY A 192 8.62 5.89 -6.95
C GLY A 192 7.73 5.49 -5.77
N GLY A 193 7.15 4.29 -5.79
CA GLY A 193 6.29 3.76 -4.75
C GLY A 193 7.04 3.44 -3.46
N PRO A 194 6.33 3.33 -2.32
CA PRO A 194 6.95 3.17 -1.01
C PRO A 194 7.36 1.74 -0.69
N ALA A 195 8.52 1.60 -0.04
CA ALA A 195 8.80 0.55 0.92
C ALA A 195 8.62 1.09 2.33
N VAL A 196 7.85 0.39 3.17
CA VAL A 196 7.59 0.78 4.57
C VAL A 196 7.84 -0.35 5.56
N THR A 197 8.25 0.02 6.77
CA THR A 197 8.32 -0.88 7.93
C THR A 197 7.31 -0.45 8.99
N GLY A 198 6.92 -1.35 9.88
CA GLY A 198 5.99 -1.08 10.97
C GLY A 198 4.69 -1.86 10.81
N THR A 199 3.61 -1.30 11.35
CA THR A 199 2.27 -1.92 11.36
C THR A 199 1.19 -0.90 11.06
N ARG A 200 -0.04 -1.36 10.84
CA ARG A 200 -1.22 -0.50 10.64
C ARG A 200 -1.25 0.65 11.65
N GLY A 201 -1.31 1.88 11.13
CA GLY A 201 -1.34 3.11 11.93
C GLY A 201 0.03 3.65 12.36
N ASP A 202 1.12 2.90 12.17
CA ASP A 202 2.48 3.31 12.54
C ASP A 202 3.53 2.88 11.49
N TRP A 203 3.24 3.23 10.24
CA TRP A 203 4.12 2.96 9.11
C TRP A 203 5.25 4.00 9.02
N THR A 204 6.45 3.53 8.69
CA THR A 204 7.63 4.37 8.45
C THR A 204 8.19 4.08 7.05
N LEU A 205 8.35 5.13 6.25
CA LEU A 205 8.96 5.08 4.92
C LEU A 205 10.46 4.85 5.02
N VAL A 206 10.93 3.76 4.43
CA VAL A 206 12.36 3.39 4.39
C VAL A 206 13.00 3.65 3.04
N GLY A 207 12.23 3.64 1.94
CA GLY A 207 12.74 3.95 0.61
C GLY A 207 11.64 4.13 -0.44
N GLU A 208 12.05 4.64 -1.61
CA GLU A 208 11.21 4.75 -2.82
C GLU A 208 11.72 3.81 -3.92
N THR A 209 10.82 3.13 -4.65
CA THR A 209 11.16 2.11 -5.66
C THR A 209 11.83 2.75 -6.88
N HIS A 210 13.10 2.52 -7.13
CA HIS A 210 13.78 3.22 -8.23
C HIS A 210 14.31 2.31 -9.36
N GLY A 211 14.36 0.98 -9.16
CA GLY A 211 14.70 0.08 -10.26
C GLY A 211 14.71 -1.41 -9.92
N PRO A 212 14.67 -2.27 -10.96
CA PRO A 212 14.80 -3.70 -10.80
C PRO A 212 16.20 -4.09 -10.29
N GLY A 213 16.21 -4.93 -9.26
CA GLY A 213 17.37 -5.36 -8.48
C GLY A 213 18.54 -5.98 -9.21
N ASP A 214 18.24 -6.80 -10.20
CA ASP A 214 19.21 -7.75 -10.74
C ASP A 214 18.84 -8.30 -12.12
N ASN A 215 17.66 -7.96 -12.67
CA ASN A 215 17.11 -8.65 -13.84
C ASN A 215 17.10 -7.83 -15.14
N ARG A 216 18.11 -6.98 -15.36
CA ARG A 216 18.34 -6.29 -16.65
C ARG A 216 17.12 -5.54 -17.24
N GLY A 217 16.25 -5.00 -16.38
CA GLY A 217 15.04 -4.29 -16.80
C GLY A 217 13.75 -5.10 -16.78
N GLU A 218 13.80 -6.40 -16.51
CA GLU A 218 12.63 -7.23 -16.19
C GLU A 218 12.28 -7.12 -14.69
N CYS A 219 11.07 -7.58 -14.31
CA CYS A 219 10.71 -7.72 -12.90
C CYS A 219 11.76 -8.59 -12.19
N ALA A 220 12.37 -8.03 -11.15
CA ALA A 220 13.60 -8.54 -10.57
C ALA A 220 13.37 -9.47 -9.38
N THR A 221 14.35 -10.33 -9.11
CA THR A 221 14.34 -11.21 -7.92
C THR A 221 14.78 -10.49 -6.65
N THR A 222 15.28 -9.28 -6.78
CA THR A 222 15.45 -8.32 -5.70
C THR A 222 14.93 -6.96 -6.15
N THR A 223 14.56 -6.07 -5.24
CA THR A 223 14.12 -4.72 -5.60
C THR A 223 14.98 -3.68 -4.89
N LEU A 224 15.50 -2.71 -5.65
CA LEU A 224 16.22 -1.57 -5.09
C LEU A 224 15.26 -0.44 -4.76
N TYR A 225 15.45 0.10 -3.58
CA TYR A 225 14.82 1.32 -3.13
C TYR A 225 15.87 2.35 -2.78
N THR A 226 15.72 3.59 -3.23
CA THR A 226 16.58 4.68 -2.77
C THR A 226 16.25 4.91 -1.30
N GLY A 227 17.22 4.71 -0.40
CA GLY A 227 16.97 4.81 1.04
C GLY A 227 16.61 6.24 1.45
N ILE A 228 15.61 6.40 2.33
CA ILE A 228 15.21 7.72 2.84
C ILE A 228 16.22 8.27 3.85
N ALA A 229 16.67 7.42 4.78
CA ALA A 229 17.51 7.86 5.89
C ALA A 229 18.82 8.55 5.48
N PRO A 230 19.58 8.06 4.47
CA PRO A 230 20.81 8.73 4.01
C PRO A 230 20.58 10.15 3.46
N TYR A 231 19.34 10.45 3.07
CA TYR A 231 18.99 11.72 2.44
C TYR A 231 18.03 12.56 3.28
N LEU A 232 17.73 12.14 4.51
CA LEU A 232 16.74 12.78 5.37
C LEU A 232 17.07 14.25 5.65
N SER A 233 18.34 14.58 5.93
CA SER A 233 18.75 15.98 6.15
C SER A 233 18.47 16.87 4.93
N TRP A 234 18.70 16.36 3.72
CA TRP A 234 18.38 17.08 2.50
C TRP A 234 16.87 17.18 2.29
N ILE A 235 16.12 16.11 2.55
CA ILE A 235 14.65 16.11 2.46
C ILE A 235 14.08 17.20 3.38
N ASN A 236 14.48 17.18 4.65
CA ASN A 236 14.05 18.12 5.68
C ASN A 236 14.36 19.57 5.30
N GLN A 237 15.54 19.83 4.74
CA GLN A 237 15.91 21.15 4.22
C GLN A 237 14.95 21.64 3.13
N GLN A 238 14.53 20.77 2.20
CA GLN A 238 13.63 21.17 1.12
C GLN A 238 12.20 21.39 1.61
N ILE A 239 11.72 20.56 2.54
CA ILE A 239 10.34 20.62 3.03
C ILE A 239 10.13 21.66 4.15
N GLY A 240 11.21 22.21 4.71
CA GLY A 240 11.16 23.24 5.74
C GLY A 240 10.86 22.70 7.15
N SER A 241 11.40 21.52 7.48
CA SER A 241 11.19 20.80 8.74
C SER A 241 12.47 20.61 9.55
#